data_AF-A0A8X7C158-F1
#
_entry.id   AF-A0A8X7C158-F1
#
_cell.length_a   1.000
_cell.length_b   1.000
_cell.length_c   1.000
_cell.angle_alpha   90.00
_cell.angle_beta   90.00
_cell.angle_gamma   90.00
#
_symmetry.space_group_name_H-M   'P 1'
#
loop_
_entity.id
_entity.type
_entity.pdbx_description
1 polymer ?
#
loop_
_entity_poly.entity_id
_entity_poly.type
_entity_poly.pdbx_seq_one_letter_code
_entity_poly.pdbx_strand_id
1 'polypeptide(L)'
;MVDVARNPCSPRLFKRSKLVKMLSKYKVYSTHTFDFFKKRNIQYVKPLPLLGSVLDIVRKPLHEIEDLRRQKYGRIYGHFEGIRPVLSVADPTLLRDILVKDFHIFPQRR
;
A
#
# COMPACT_ATOMS: atom_id res chain seq x y z
N MET A 1 15.27 -30.43 -55.32
CA MET A 1 15.28 -28.97 -55.12
C MET A 1 14.83 -28.70 -53.70
N VAL A 2 15.67 -27.98 -52.96
CA VAL A 2 15.90 -28.08 -51.51
C VAL A 2 14.87 -27.29 -50.68
N ASP A 3 14.70 -27.77 -49.45
CA ASP A 3 13.75 -27.44 -48.38
C ASP A 3 13.34 -25.99 -48.08
N VAL A 4 12.03 -25.87 -47.79
CA VAL A 4 11.41 -25.24 -46.60
C VAL A 4 12.34 -24.44 -45.67
N ALA A 5 12.17 -23.11 -45.65
CA ALA A 5 12.56 -22.27 -44.52
C ALA A 5 11.37 -21.41 -44.07
N ARG A 6 10.66 -21.88 -43.04
CA ARG A 6 9.65 -21.10 -42.30
C ARG A 6 10.38 -20.02 -41.50
N ASN A 7 9.95 -18.77 -41.66
CA ASN A 7 10.47 -17.61 -40.93
C ASN A 7 10.53 -17.85 -39.41
N PRO A 8 11.60 -17.43 -38.71
CA PRO A 8 11.71 -17.60 -37.27
C PRO A 8 10.71 -16.69 -36.55
N CYS A 9 9.71 -17.32 -35.91
CA CYS A 9 8.75 -16.64 -35.04
C CYS A 9 9.53 -15.97 -33.88
N SER A 10 9.52 -14.64 -33.82
CA SER A 10 10.40 -13.91 -32.91
C SER A 10 10.06 -14.20 -31.43
N PRO A 11 11.03 -14.63 -30.59
CA PRO A 11 10.80 -14.92 -29.18
C PRO A 11 10.52 -13.65 -28.32
N ARG A 12 10.67 -12.46 -28.89
CA ARG A 12 10.46 -11.16 -28.23
C ARG A 12 9.00 -10.86 -27.94
N LEU A 13 8.08 -11.27 -28.81
CA LEU A 13 6.63 -11.05 -28.66
C LEU A 13 6.04 -11.90 -27.52
N PHE A 14 6.51 -13.15 -27.37
CA PHE A 14 6.03 -14.05 -26.32
C PHE A 14 6.55 -13.66 -24.92
N LYS A 15 7.80 -13.17 -24.83
CA LYS A 15 8.37 -12.62 -23.58
C LYS A 15 7.60 -11.39 -23.09
N ARG A 16 7.17 -10.50 -24.00
CA ARG A 16 6.31 -9.34 -23.66
C ARG A 16 4.93 -9.75 -23.15
N SER A 17 4.28 -10.74 -23.78
CA SER A 17 2.97 -11.26 -23.35
C SER A 17 3.00 -11.89 -21.95
N LYS A 18 4.02 -12.71 -21.65
CA LYS A 18 4.20 -13.28 -20.30
C LYS A 18 4.43 -12.19 -19.25
N LEU A 19 5.26 -11.20 -19.56
CA LEU A 19 5.57 -10.10 -18.64
C LEU A 19 4.31 -9.27 -18.30
N VAL A 20 3.50 -8.93 -19.30
CA VAL A 20 2.25 -8.17 -19.09
C VAL A 20 1.27 -8.94 -18.20
N LYS A 21 1.11 -10.24 -18.40
CA LYS A 21 0.26 -11.09 -17.54
C LYS A 21 0.78 -11.17 -16.10
N MET A 22 2.09 -11.27 -15.91
CA MET A 22 2.72 -11.26 -14.58
C MET A 22 2.51 -9.92 -13.87
N LEU A 23 2.75 -8.80 -14.55
CA LEU A 23 2.54 -7.46 -14.00
C LEU A 23 1.07 -7.19 -13.66
N SER A 24 0.13 -7.67 -14.47
CA SER A 24 -1.31 -7.56 -14.22
C SER A 24 -1.71 -8.30 -12.93
N LYS A 25 -1.36 -9.59 -12.80
CA LYS A 25 -1.62 -10.37 -11.58
C LYS A 25 -0.98 -9.73 -10.35
N TYR A 26 0.25 -9.26 -10.49
CA TYR A 26 1.01 -8.63 -9.43
C TYR A 26 0.37 -7.32 -8.95
N LYS A 27 -0.10 -6.48 -9.88
CA LYS A 27 -0.82 -5.24 -9.57
C LYS A 27 -2.10 -5.54 -8.79
N VAL A 28 -2.91 -6.50 -9.24
CA VAL A 28 -4.14 -6.90 -8.56
C VAL A 28 -3.87 -7.42 -7.14
N TYR A 29 -2.86 -8.28 -6.99
CA TYR A 29 -2.45 -8.79 -5.67
C TYR A 29 -2.02 -7.65 -4.73
N SER A 30 -1.22 -6.71 -5.23
CA SER A 30 -0.73 -5.57 -4.45
C SER A 30 -1.84 -4.59 -4.05
N THR A 31 -2.89 -4.42 -4.85
CA THR A 31 -3.94 -3.41 -4.58
C THR A 31 -5.16 -3.98 -3.87
N HIS A 32 -5.24 -5.29 -3.64
CA HIS A 32 -6.45 -5.92 -3.11
C HIS A 32 -6.85 -5.41 -1.70
N THR A 33 -5.89 -4.94 -0.89
CA THR A 33 -6.14 -4.44 0.47
C THR A 33 -6.48 -2.94 0.51
N PHE A 34 -6.31 -2.20 -0.59
CA PHE A 34 -6.40 -0.73 -0.59
C PHE A 34 -7.82 -0.20 -0.37
N ASP A 35 -8.83 -1.05 -0.51
CA ASP A 35 -10.22 -0.69 -0.21
C ASP A 35 -10.56 -0.75 1.30
N PHE A 36 -9.63 -1.17 2.16
CA PHE A 36 -9.88 -1.40 3.59
C PHE A 36 -10.46 -0.16 4.31
N PHE A 37 -9.80 1.00 4.16
CA PHE A 37 -10.24 2.26 4.78
C PHE A 37 -11.40 2.90 4.02
N LYS A 38 -11.42 2.76 2.69
CA LYS A 38 -12.51 3.23 1.84
C LYS A 38 -13.85 2.61 2.26
N LYS A 39 -13.88 1.30 2.54
CA LYS A 39 -15.08 0.58 3.01
C LYS A 39 -15.55 1.02 4.40
N ARG A 40 -14.68 1.62 5.21
CA ARG A 40 -14.96 2.08 6.58
C ARG A 40 -15.20 3.58 6.69
N ASN A 41 -15.22 4.30 5.57
CA ASN A 41 -15.33 5.77 5.53
C ASN A 41 -14.28 6.50 6.39
N ILE A 42 -13.09 5.92 6.52
CA ILE A 42 -11.97 6.54 7.23
C ILE A 42 -11.11 7.29 6.22
N GLN A 43 -10.69 8.51 6.55
CA GLN A 43 -9.75 9.27 5.73
C GLN A 43 -8.40 8.54 5.66
N TYR A 44 -7.81 8.40 4.47
CA TYR A 44 -6.55 7.67 4.32
C TYR A 44 -5.61 8.26 3.28
N VAL A 45 -4.31 8.02 3.48
CA VAL A 45 -3.27 8.35 2.51
C VAL A 45 -3.37 7.39 1.34
N LYS A 46 -3.58 7.92 0.13
CA LYS A 46 -3.72 7.10 -1.07
C LYS A 46 -2.43 6.28 -1.30
N PRO A 47 -2.50 4.94 -1.23
CA PRO A 47 -1.31 4.10 -1.38
C PRO A 47 -0.91 3.98 -2.84
N LEU A 48 0.39 3.88 -3.08
CA LEU A 48 0.95 3.48 -4.36
C LEU A 48 1.08 1.95 -4.41
N PRO A 49 0.84 1.31 -5.56
CA PRO A 49 1.12 -0.12 -5.72
C PRO A 49 2.54 -0.42 -5.26
N LEU A 50 2.72 -1.49 -4.49
CA LEU A 50 4.00 -2.01 -3.94
C LEU A 50 4.58 -1.24 -2.75
N LEU A 51 4.62 0.08 -2.82
CA LEU A 51 5.26 0.90 -1.79
C LEU A 51 4.28 1.40 -0.73
N GLY A 52 2.97 1.27 -0.96
CA GLY A 52 1.95 1.80 -0.06
C GLY A 52 2.08 3.32 0.08
N SER A 53 2.02 3.80 1.31
CA SER A 53 2.19 5.22 1.68
C SER A 53 3.61 5.53 2.21
N VAL A 54 4.57 4.62 2.03
CA VAL A 54 5.90 4.70 2.66
C VAL A 54 6.85 5.65 1.90
N LEU A 55 6.53 5.99 0.64
CA LEU A 55 7.38 6.85 -0.20
C LEU A 55 7.62 8.24 0.37
N ASP A 56 6.68 8.78 1.15
CA ASP A 56 6.86 10.08 1.79
C ASP A 56 8.00 10.05 2.82
N ILE A 57 8.20 8.90 3.48
CA ILE A 57 9.19 8.67 4.54
C ILE A 57 10.63 8.71 4.00
N VAL A 58 10.80 8.43 2.71
CA VAL A 58 12.11 8.54 2.06
C VAL A 58 12.49 10.00 1.81
N ARG A 59 11.51 10.91 1.69
CA ARG A 59 11.73 12.31 1.32
C ARG A 59 11.89 13.25 2.51
N LYS A 60 11.28 12.91 3.65
CA LYS A 60 11.19 13.78 4.83
C LYS A 60 11.28 12.93 6.11
N PRO A 61 11.68 13.54 7.24
CA PRO A 61 11.64 12.83 8.50
C PRO A 61 10.20 12.48 8.91
N LEU A 62 10.04 11.39 9.67
CA LEU A 62 8.73 10.83 10.05
C LEU A 62 7.82 11.83 10.75
N HIS A 63 8.34 12.62 11.68
CA HIS A 63 7.55 13.56 12.47
C HIS A 63 6.88 14.63 11.59
N GLU A 64 7.61 15.20 10.62
CA GLU A 64 7.06 16.15 9.67
C GLU A 64 5.94 15.53 8.83
N ILE A 65 6.11 14.28 8.42
CA ILE A 65 5.11 13.57 7.62
C ILE A 65 3.85 13.30 8.43
N GLU A 66 4.00 12.85 9.67
CA GLU A 66 2.88 12.63 10.59
C GLU A 66 2.12 13.92 10.85
N ASP A 67 2.82 15.05 11.04
CA ASP A 67 2.19 16.35 11.22
C ASP A 67 1.45 16.81 9.96
N LEU A 68 2.06 16.68 8.78
CA LEU A 68 1.42 17.00 7.50
C LEU A 68 0.18 16.14 7.25
N ARG A 69 0.27 14.84 7.55
CA ARG A 69 -0.86 13.91 7.40
C ARG A 69 -1.95 14.21 8.41
N ARG A 70 -1.62 14.50 9.66
CA ARG A 70 -2.57 14.91 10.69
C ARG A 70 -3.32 16.18 10.29
N GLN A 71 -2.61 17.17 9.75
CA GLN A 71 -3.23 18.41 9.26
C GLN A 71 -4.15 18.16 8.06
N LYS A 72 -3.77 17.26 7.15
CA LYS A 72 -4.50 16.99 5.92
C LYS A 72 -5.68 16.04 6.06
N TYR A 73 -5.55 14.98 6.86
CA TYR A 73 -6.52 13.89 6.99
C TYR A 73 -7.25 13.91 8.34
N GLY A 74 -6.77 14.70 9.30
CA GLY A 74 -7.36 14.85 10.62
C GLY A 74 -6.67 14.02 11.71
N ARG A 75 -7.31 13.97 12.88
CA ARG A 75 -6.79 13.29 14.08
C ARG A 75 -6.76 11.78 13.98
N ILE A 76 -7.55 11.20 13.08
CA ILE A 76 -7.61 9.75 12.86
C ILE A 76 -7.54 9.55 11.35
N TYR A 77 -6.54 8.80 10.90
CA TYR A 77 -6.38 8.54 9.48
C TYR A 77 -5.69 7.19 9.23
N GLY A 78 -6.01 6.57 8.10
CA GLY A 78 -5.38 5.35 7.64
C GLY A 78 -4.19 5.62 6.73
N HIS A 79 -3.21 4.74 6.74
CA HIS A 79 -2.16 4.68 5.73
C HIS A 79 -1.78 3.22 5.48
N PHE A 80 -0.94 2.96 4.48
CA PHE A 80 -0.51 1.61 4.16
C PHE A 80 1.01 1.46 4.25
N GLU A 81 1.47 0.50 5.04
CA GLU A 81 2.85 0.01 5.01
C GLU A 81 2.93 -1.15 4.02
N GLY A 82 3.33 -0.84 2.77
CA GLY A 82 3.21 -1.78 1.66
C GLY A 82 1.74 -2.15 1.40
N ILE A 83 1.36 -3.39 1.70
CA ILE A 83 -0.03 -3.88 1.59
C ILE A 83 -0.80 -3.86 2.92
N ARG A 84 -0.12 -3.59 4.05
CA ARG A 84 -0.73 -3.67 5.39
C ARG A 84 -1.46 -2.36 5.70
N PRO A 85 -2.77 -2.39 6.03
CA PRO A 85 -3.47 -1.20 6.50
C PRO A 85 -3.02 -0.87 7.93
N VAL A 86 -2.66 0.38 8.17
CA VAL A 86 -2.25 0.91 9.48
C VAL A 86 -3.12 2.13 9.82
N LEU A 87 -3.65 2.16 11.04
CA LEU A 87 -4.48 3.25 11.53
C LEU A 87 -3.65 4.14 12.46
N SER A 88 -3.46 5.40 12.07
CA SER A 88 -2.82 6.41 12.91
C SER A 88 -3.88 7.14 13.74
N VAL A 89 -3.67 7.19 15.06
CA VAL A 89 -4.56 7.85 16.01
C VAL A 89 -3.77 8.94 16.74
N ALA A 90 -4.20 10.19 16.60
CA ALA A 90 -3.61 11.36 17.24
C ALA A 90 -4.55 12.03 18.26
N ASP A 91 -5.68 11.37 18.61
CA ASP A 91 -6.58 11.86 19.65
C ASP A 91 -6.12 11.38 21.04
N PRO A 92 -5.84 12.27 22.00
CA PRO A 92 -5.35 11.89 23.33
C PRO A 92 -6.34 11.04 24.13
N THR A 93 -7.65 11.21 23.90
CA THR A 93 -8.68 10.44 24.61
C THR A 93 -8.67 8.99 24.15
N LEU A 94 -8.66 8.77 22.84
CA LEU A 94 -8.57 7.43 22.25
C LEU A 94 -7.22 6.78 22.52
N LEU A 95 -6.12 7.54 22.49
CA LEU A 95 -4.81 7.02 22.86
C LEU A 95 -4.79 6.57 24.31
N ARG A 96 -5.39 7.32 25.26
CA ARG A 96 -5.50 6.87 26.65
C ARG A 96 -6.26 5.56 26.76
N ASP A 97 -7.36 5.42 26.03
CA ASP A 97 -8.16 4.20 26.07
C ASP A 97 -7.38 3.01 25.50
N ILE A 98 -6.75 3.15 24.34
CA ILE A 98 -5.93 2.10 23.69
C ILE A 98 -4.69 1.74 24.53
N LEU A 99 -3.99 2.74 25.06
CA LEU A 99 -2.71 2.56 25.74
C LEU A 99 -2.83 2.21 27.22
N VAL A 100 -3.95 2.53 27.86
CA VAL A 100 -4.13 2.33 29.31
C VAL A 100 -5.25 1.36 29.61
N LYS A 101 -6.48 1.64 29.16
CA LYS A 101 -7.66 0.82 29.51
C LYS A 101 -7.62 -0.53 28.81
N ASP A 102 -7.39 -0.50 27.49
CA ASP A 102 -7.48 -1.65 26.61
C ASP A 102 -6.11 -2.20 26.22
N PHE A 103 -5.07 -1.90 27.02
CA PHE A 103 -3.70 -2.32 26.77
C PHE A 103 -3.58 -3.82 26.48
N HIS A 104 -4.37 -4.63 27.21
CA HIS A 104 -4.38 -6.08 27.09
C HIS A 104 -4.95 -6.58 25.74
N ILE A 105 -5.80 -5.78 25.08
CA ILE A 105 -6.37 -6.06 23.75
C ILE A 105 -5.38 -5.71 22.64
N PHE A 106 -4.51 -4.71 22.87
CA PHE A 106 -3.53 -4.20 21.90
C PHE A 106 -2.06 -4.49 22.33
N PRO A 107 -1.63 -5.77 22.40
CA PRO A 107 -0.28 -6.13 22.83
C PRO A 107 0.79 -5.71 21.81
N GLN A 108 0.45 -5.68 20.51
CA GLN A 108 1.32 -5.23 19.43
C GLN A 108 0.81 -3.90 18.87
N ARG A 109 1.23 -2.83 19.52
CA ARG A 109 1.04 -1.44 19.07
C ARG A 109 2.39 -0.90 18.61
N ARG A 110 2.41 -0.22 17.47
CA ARG A 110 3.60 0.34 16.83
C ARG A 110 3.40 1.83 16.61
#